data_AF-A0A821JQ08-F1
#
_entry.id   AF-A0A821JQ08-F1
#
_cell.length_a   1.000
_cell.length_b   1.000
_cell.length_c   1.000
_cell.angle_alpha   90.00
_cell.angle_beta   90.00
_cell.angle_gamma   90.00
#
_symmetry.space_group_name_H-M   'P 1'
#
loop_
_entity.id
_entity.type
_entity.pdbx_description
1 polymer ?
#
loop_
_entity_poly.entity_id
_entity_poly.type
_entity_poly.pdbx_seq_one_letter_code
_entity_poly.pdbx_strand_id
1 'polypeptide(L)'
;LGEQVVTPKIVRDISWATIGVWPIKKPDDEEIDSNGILKKSTWPLQTPLLKKKRRTISSTDTDQSEDEQFETLDANHFENFERPEVAKYCLLSPQSSYTDFHVDFGGSSVWYSVVRGEKIFYIIEPTDENLQKYAEWSGSPTESEVFLGDNVSHCYKMHLREENTILIPPGWIHAVYTVTDSLVFGGNFLQSMGIDMQLR
;
A
#
# COMPACT_ATOMS: atom_id res chain seq x y z
N LEU A 1 13.81 -0.07 35.50
CA LEU A 1 13.27 -1.39 35.09
C LEU A 1 11.99 -1.06 34.35
N GLY A 2 12.04 -1.10 33.01
CA GLY A 2 10.92 -0.67 32.16
C GLY A 2 9.66 -1.46 32.50
N GLU A 3 8.54 -0.76 32.64
CA GLU A 3 7.25 -1.39 32.84
C GLU A 3 7.00 -2.40 31.72
N GLN A 4 6.55 -3.59 32.12
CA GLN A 4 6.25 -4.67 31.20
C GLN A 4 5.11 -4.22 30.30
N VAL A 5 5.37 -4.07 29.00
CA VAL A 5 4.37 -3.72 27.98
C VAL A 5 3.17 -4.65 28.15
N VAL A 6 2.03 -4.08 28.51
CA VAL A 6 0.78 -4.81 28.72
C VAL A 6 0.37 -5.40 27.39
N THR A 7 -0.03 -6.67 27.40
CA THR A 7 -0.50 -7.35 26.19
C THR A 7 -1.74 -6.61 25.68
N PRO A 8 -1.79 -6.19 24.40
CA PRO A 8 -2.92 -5.45 23.85
C PRO A 8 -4.24 -6.18 24.07
N LYS A 9 -5.35 -5.43 24.19
CA LYS A 9 -6.68 -6.06 24.27
C LYS A 9 -6.88 -6.88 23.01
N ILE A 10 -7.27 -8.15 23.19
CA ILE A 10 -7.20 -9.19 22.16
C ILE A 10 -7.82 -8.73 20.84
N VAL A 11 -6.90 -8.57 19.91
CA VAL A 11 -6.98 -8.44 18.45
C VAL A 11 -7.66 -9.69 17.88
N ARG A 12 -8.60 -9.57 16.93
CA ARG A 12 -9.27 -10.76 16.36
C ARG A 12 -8.25 -11.66 15.68
N ASP A 13 -8.14 -12.91 16.12
CA ASP A 13 -7.28 -13.91 15.48
C ASP A 13 -7.86 -14.30 14.12
N ILE A 14 -7.03 -14.18 13.07
CA ILE A 14 -7.37 -14.58 11.70
C ILE A 14 -6.45 -15.71 11.24
N SER A 15 -7.01 -16.68 10.51
CA SER A 15 -6.19 -17.68 9.82
C SER A 15 -5.48 -17.03 8.64
N TRP A 16 -4.24 -17.42 8.37
CA TRP A 16 -3.47 -16.98 7.19
C TRP A 16 -4.23 -17.24 5.87
N ALA A 17 -5.10 -18.24 5.84
CA ALA A 17 -5.91 -18.61 4.68
C ALA A 17 -7.29 -17.90 4.62
N THR A 18 -7.57 -16.94 5.52
CA THR A 18 -8.89 -16.29 5.58
C THR A 18 -9.08 -15.36 4.38
N ILE A 19 -9.73 -15.90 3.34
CA ILE A 19 -10.30 -15.13 2.23
C ILE A 19 -11.43 -14.25 2.82
N GLY A 20 -11.23 -12.93 2.84
CA GLY A 20 -12.22 -11.96 3.34
C GLY A 20 -11.68 -10.86 4.25
N VAL A 21 -10.43 -10.95 4.70
CA VAL A 21 -9.76 -9.85 5.44
C VAL A 21 -9.45 -8.68 4.50
N TRP A 22 -9.12 -8.98 3.25
CA TRP A 22 -8.91 -7.96 2.23
C TRP A 22 -10.28 -7.55 1.65
N PRO A 23 -10.71 -6.28 1.78
CA PRO A 23 -11.87 -5.75 1.06
C PRO A 23 -11.44 -5.49 -0.38
N ILE A 24 -11.04 -6.54 -1.10
CA ILE A 24 -11.03 -6.49 -2.55
C ILE A 24 -12.50 -6.53 -2.91
N LYS A 25 -13.11 -5.36 -3.14
CA LYS A 25 -14.36 -5.30 -3.90
C LYS A 25 -14.06 -6.03 -5.19
N LYS A 26 -14.69 -7.19 -5.39
CA LYS A 26 -14.63 -7.84 -6.70
C LYS A 26 -15.21 -6.82 -7.69
N PRO A 27 -14.67 -6.73 -8.90
CA PRO A 27 -15.24 -5.88 -9.95
C PRO A 27 -16.72 -6.19 -10.29
N ASP A 28 -17.34 -7.18 -9.66
CA ASP A 28 -18.68 -7.68 -9.97
C ASP A 28 -19.79 -7.12 -9.06
N ASP A 29 -19.48 -6.21 -8.12
CA ASP A 29 -20.52 -5.38 -7.49
C ASP A 29 -20.93 -4.25 -8.47
N GLU A 30 -21.27 -4.60 -9.71
CA GLU A 30 -21.82 -3.68 -10.72
C GLU A 30 -23.32 -3.50 -10.45
N GLU A 31 -23.75 -2.24 -10.26
CA GLU A 31 -25.15 -1.86 -10.19
C GLU A 31 -25.89 -2.30 -11.46
N ILE A 32 -26.86 -3.20 -11.27
CA ILE A 32 -27.84 -3.59 -12.30
C ILE A 32 -28.77 -2.40 -12.51
N ASP A 33 -28.84 -1.88 -13.74
CA ASP A 33 -29.85 -0.85 -14.07
C ASP A 33 -31.26 -1.46 -14.09
N SER A 34 -32.28 -0.61 -14.02
CA SER A 34 -33.69 -1.00 -13.92
C SER A 34 -34.23 -1.83 -15.11
N ASN A 35 -33.42 -2.09 -16.14
CA ASN A 35 -33.79 -2.85 -17.32
C ASN A 35 -33.04 -4.19 -17.44
N GLY A 36 -32.22 -4.58 -16.45
CA GLY A 36 -31.63 -5.93 -16.37
C GLY A 36 -30.58 -6.23 -17.45
N ILE A 37 -29.94 -5.21 -18.01
CA ILE A 37 -28.88 -5.37 -19.01
C ILE A 37 -27.51 -5.15 -18.34
N LEU A 38 -26.65 -6.17 -18.39
CA LEU A 38 -25.23 -6.06 -18.05
C LEU A 38 -24.59 -4.91 -18.84
N LYS A 39 -24.14 -3.85 -18.16
CA LYS A 39 -23.23 -2.89 -18.76
C LYS A 39 -21.92 -3.63 -19.03
N LYS A 40 -21.72 -4.11 -20.26
CA LYS A 40 -20.44 -4.65 -20.68
C LYS A 40 -19.36 -3.61 -20.40
N SER A 41 -18.52 -3.89 -19.41
CA SER A 41 -17.26 -3.21 -19.18
C SER A 41 -16.44 -3.19 -20.47
N THR A 42 -16.49 -2.08 -21.20
CA THR A 42 -15.59 -1.81 -22.31
C THR A 42 -14.30 -1.26 -21.74
N TRP A 43 -13.44 -2.14 -21.25
CA TRP A 43 -12.02 -1.81 -21.10
C TRP A 43 -11.46 -1.46 -22.50
N PRO A 44 -10.89 -0.27 -22.70
CA PRO A 44 -10.10 -0.04 -23.90
C PRO A 44 -8.79 -0.82 -23.75
N LEU A 45 -8.74 -2.01 -24.34
CA LEU A 45 -7.50 -2.81 -24.53
C LEU A 45 -6.50 -2.14 -25.51
N GLN A 46 -6.60 -0.84 -25.71
CA GLN A 46 -5.70 -0.05 -26.52
C GLN A 46 -5.29 1.16 -25.70
N THR A 47 -4.08 1.09 -25.13
CA THR A 47 -3.31 2.29 -24.81
C THR A 47 -3.31 3.18 -26.06
N PRO A 48 -3.81 4.43 -26.00
CA PRO A 48 -3.80 5.28 -27.16
C PRO A 48 -2.35 5.49 -27.60
N LEU A 49 -1.98 4.98 -28.78
CA LEU A 49 -0.73 5.40 -29.40
C LEU A 49 -0.82 6.91 -29.56
N LEU A 50 0.04 7.64 -28.84
CA LEU A 50 0.16 9.09 -28.94
C LEU A 50 0.47 9.46 -30.40
N LYS A 51 -0.58 9.81 -31.15
CA LYS A 51 -0.43 10.34 -32.50
C LYS A 51 0.18 11.73 -32.35
N LYS A 52 1.50 11.85 -32.60
CA LYS A 52 2.18 13.14 -32.79
C LYS A 52 1.51 13.88 -33.95
N LYS A 53 0.52 14.72 -33.63
CA LYS A 53 -0.08 15.63 -34.60
C LYS A 53 0.87 16.82 -34.76
N ARG A 54 1.79 16.71 -35.71
CA ARG A 54 2.66 17.82 -36.10
C ARG A 54 1.78 18.89 -36.76
N ARG A 55 1.44 19.95 -36.02
CA ARG A 55 0.80 21.15 -36.59
C ARG A 55 1.87 21.92 -37.35
N THR A 56 1.74 22.01 -38.67
CA THR A 56 2.40 23.04 -39.48
C THR A 56 1.66 24.36 -39.24
N ILE A 57 2.33 25.33 -38.61
CA ILE A 57 1.82 26.70 -38.49
C ILE A 57 2.43 27.50 -39.65
N SER A 58 1.54 27.96 -40.53
CA SER A 58 1.82 28.99 -41.53
C SER A 58 1.81 30.35 -40.83
N SER A 59 2.73 31.23 -41.22
CA SER A 59 2.84 32.59 -40.70
C SER A 59 1.66 33.44 -41.16
N THR A 60 0.84 33.94 -40.23
CA THR A 60 0.34 35.32 -40.17
C THR A 60 -0.59 35.49 -38.97
N ASP A 61 -0.57 36.71 -38.43
CA ASP A 61 -1.43 37.30 -37.41
C ASP A 61 -1.01 37.16 -35.93
N THR A 62 -0.41 38.27 -35.50
CA THR A 62 -0.23 38.79 -34.14
C THR A 62 -1.55 38.84 -33.37
N ASP A 63 -1.57 38.21 -32.20
CA ASP A 63 -2.44 38.64 -31.10
C ASP A 63 -1.68 38.48 -29.79
N GLN A 64 -1.67 39.55 -28.98
CA GLN A 64 -0.98 39.61 -27.71
C GLN A 64 -1.87 38.99 -26.63
N SER A 65 -1.60 37.75 -26.24
CA SER A 65 -2.00 37.20 -24.94
C SER A 65 -0.75 36.85 -24.16
N GLU A 66 -0.71 37.22 -22.89
CA GLU A 66 0.37 36.87 -21.97
C GLU A 66 0.45 35.34 -21.84
N ASP A 67 1.33 34.73 -22.64
CA ASP A 67 1.63 33.31 -22.57
C ASP A 67 2.33 33.04 -21.24
N GLU A 68 1.61 32.45 -20.29
CA GLU A 68 2.25 31.67 -19.23
C GLU A 68 3.17 30.67 -19.92
N GLN A 69 4.48 30.90 -19.81
CA GLN A 69 5.49 29.95 -20.24
C GLN A 69 5.34 28.69 -19.39
N PHE A 70 4.48 27.77 -19.82
CA PHE A 70 4.65 26.37 -19.48
C PHE A 70 5.95 25.96 -20.14
N GLU A 71 7.03 25.94 -19.36
CA GLU A 71 8.27 25.27 -19.73
C GLU A 71 7.88 23.91 -20.28
N THR A 72 8.12 23.71 -21.57
CA THR A 72 8.02 22.39 -22.18
C THR A 72 9.08 21.55 -21.49
N LEU A 73 8.67 20.82 -20.44
CA LEU A 73 9.51 19.83 -19.78
C LEU A 73 10.08 18.95 -20.89
N ASP A 74 11.40 19.06 -21.09
CA ASP A 74 12.04 18.35 -22.16
C ASP A 74 11.83 16.84 -21.93
N ALA A 75 11.57 16.09 -23.00
CA ALA A 75 11.32 14.65 -22.90
C ALA A 75 12.59 13.86 -22.49
N ASN A 76 13.75 14.51 -22.40
CA ASN A 76 15.02 13.94 -21.98
C ASN A 76 15.22 14.05 -20.45
N HIS A 77 14.42 14.85 -19.74
CA HIS A 77 14.49 14.98 -18.27
C HIS A 77 14.03 13.70 -17.55
N PHE A 78 13.30 12.82 -18.25
CA PHE A 78 12.91 11.50 -17.73
C PHE A 78 14.00 10.43 -17.85
N GLU A 79 15.11 10.68 -18.56
CA GLU A 79 16.19 9.69 -18.71
C GLU A 79 17.11 9.58 -17.48
N ASN A 80 16.97 10.46 -16.49
CA ASN A 80 17.81 10.48 -15.28
C ASN A 80 17.13 9.91 -14.02
N PHE A 81 15.97 9.25 -14.13
CA PHE A 81 15.37 8.58 -12.97
C PHE A 81 15.97 7.18 -12.79
N GLU A 82 16.76 7.01 -11.74
CA GLU A 82 17.21 5.69 -11.32
C GLU A 82 16.02 4.79 -10.99
N ARG A 83 16.07 3.55 -11.48
CA ARG A 83 15.02 2.57 -11.21
C ARG A 83 15.03 2.21 -9.72
N PRO A 84 13.89 2.28 -9.01
CA PRO A 84 13.84 1.87 -7.61
C PRO A 84 14.22 0.40 -7.40
N GLU A 85 15.20 0.14 -6.54
CA GLU A 85 15.71 -1.21 -6.22
C GLU A 85 15.04 -1.80 -4.95
N VAL A 86 13.71 -1.86 -4.96
CA VAL A 86 12.91 -2.24 -3.77
C VAL A 86 12.18 -3.59 -3.89
N ALA A 87 12.44 -4.32 -4.97
CA ALA A 87 11.67 -5.52 -5.33
C ALA A 87 12.04 -6.77 -4.52
N LYS A 88 13.21 -6.79 -3.87
CA LYS A 88 13.77 -7.97 -3.19
C LYS A 88 14.47 -7.57 -1.91
N TYR A 89 13.93 -8.01 -0.78
CA TYR A 89 14.49 -7.88 0.55
C TYR A 89 14.77 -9.27 1.14
N CYS A 90 15.86 -9.35 1.91
CA CYS A 90 16.16 -10.47 2.79
C CYS A 90 16.10 -9.93 4.22
N LEU A 91 15.15 -10.43 5.02
CA LEU A 91 14.97 -10.01 6.39
C LEU A 91 15.49 -11.11 7.32
N LEU A 92 16.50 -10.75 8.10
CA LEU A 92 17.03 -11.53 9.20
C LEU A 92 16.58 -10.86 10.48
N SER A 93 15.80 -11.56 11.30
CA SER A 93 15.31 -10.99 12.56
C SER A 93 15.53 -11.96 13.72
N PRO A 94 16.23 -11.52 14.78
CA PRO A 94 16.32 -12.25 16.03
C PRO A 94 14.95 -12.40 16.71
N GLN A 95 14.80 -13.45 17.49
CA GLN A 95 13.68 -13.65 18.39
C GLN A 95 13.40 -12.40 19.24
N SER A 96 12.12 -12.11 19.45
CA SER A 96 11.60 -10.96 20.19
C SER A 96 11.85 -9.59 19.54
N SER A 97 12.34 -9.55 18.30
CA SER A 97 12.39 -8.31 17.53
C SER A 97 10.98 -7.81 17.20
N TYR A 98 10.74 -6.52 17.35
CA TYR A 98 9.47 -5.86 17.09
C TYR A 98 9.68 -4.65 16.16
N THR A 99 8.86 -4.56 15.13
CA THR A 99 8.72 -3.37 14.28
C THR A 99 7.32 -2.84 14.50
N ASP A 100 7.24 -1.59 14.98
CA ASP A 100 5.97 -0.99 15.37
C ASP A 100 5.07 -0.66 14.17
N PHE A 101 3.85 -0.18 14.42
CA PHE A 101 2.87 0.08 13.37
C PHE A 101 3.39 1.06 12.31
N HIS A 102 3.30 0.65 11.05
CA HIS A 102 3.69 1.48 9.92
C HIS A 102 2.84 1.19 8.68
N VAL A 103 2.88 2.13 7.74
CA VAL A 103 2.46 1.93 6.35
C VAL A 103 3.73 1.85 5.50
N ASP A 104 3.78 0.89 4.58
CA ASP A 104 4.94 0.73 3.71
C ASP A 104 5.15 1.95 2.82
N PHE A 105 6.42 2.27 2.57
CA PHE A 105 6.81 3.46 1.83
C PHE A 105 6.15 3.53 0.45
N GLY A 106 5.78 4.75 0.05
CA GLY A 106 5.10 5.02 -1.22
C GLY A 106 3.73 4.36 -1.36
N GLY A 107 3.11 3.97 -0.24
CA GLY A 107 1.85 3.23 -0.22
C GLY A 107 1.97 1.88 -0.94
N SER A 108 3.16 1.30 -1.00
CA SER A 108 3.40 0.06 -1.73
C SER A 108 2.63 -1.12 -1.14
N SER A 109 2.37 -2.11 -2.00
CA SER A 109 2.03 -3.46 -1.54
C SER A 109 3.31 -4.21 -1.21
N VAL A 110 3.23 -5.20 -0.33
CA VAL A 110 4.36 -6.07 0.02
C VAL A 110 3.98 -7.54 -0.09
N TRP A 111 4.91 -8.34 -0.61
CA TRP A 111 4.86 -9.80 -0.46
C TRP A 111 5.90 -10.23 0.57
N TYR A 112 5.55 -11.21 1.40
CA TYR A 112 6.38 -11.65 2.52
C TYR A 112 6.28 -13.16 2.66
N SER A 113 7.41 -13.87 2.55
CA SER A 113 7.47 -15.33 2.58
C SER A 113 8.44 -15.82 3.64
N VAL A 114 7.91 -16.50 4.67
CA VAL A 114 8.70 -17.00 5.79
C VAL A 114 9.43 -18.28 5.37
N VAL A 115 10.76 -18.23 5.31
CA VAL A 115 11.60 -19.39 4.98
C VAL A 115 11.94 -20.19 6.23
N ARG A 116 12.19 -19.50 7.34
CA ARG A 116 12.47 -20.10 8.65
C ARG A 116 11.92 -19.22 9.76
N GLY A 117 11.45 -19.85 10.84
CA GLY A 117 10.97 -19.17 12.04
C GLY A 117 9.51 -18.73 11.94
N GLU A 118 9.10 -17.82 12.83
CA GLU A 118 7.70 -17.42 13.01
C GLU A 118 7.55 -15.91 13.21
N LYS A 119 6.52 -15.33 12.57
CA LYS A 119 6.15 -13.91 12.67
C LYS A 119 4.69 -13.75 13.07
N ILE A 120 4.41 -12.78 13.93
CA ILE A 120 3.05 -12.31 14.19
C ILE A 120 2.90 -10.93 13.56
N PHE A 121 1.93 -10.80 12.66
CA PHE A 121 1.51 -9.52 12.12
C PHE A 121 0.27 -9.04 12.87
N TYR A 122 0.29 -7.77 13.29
CA TYR A 122 -0.88 -7.03 13.72
C TYR A 122 -1.28 -6.12 12.57
N ILE A 123 -2.49 -6.26 12.04
CA ILE A 123 -2.91 -5.66 10.78
C ILE A 123 -4.20 -4.85 11.00
N ILE A 124 -4.22 -3.63 10.49
CA ILE A 124 -5.33 -2.69 10.60
C ILE A 124 -5.73 -2.23 9.20
N GLU A 125 -7.02 -2.31 8.89
CA GLU A 125 -7.58 -1.88 7.61
C GLU A 125 -7.42 -0.37 7.41
N PRO A 126 -6.99 0.10 6.21
CA PRO A 126 -6.77 1.52 5.93
C PRO A 126 -8.06 2.29 5.64
N THR A 127 -8.99 2.25 6.59
CA THR A 127 -10.18 3.11 6.56
C THR A 127 -9.79 4.57 6.82
N ASP A 128 -10.60 5.52 6.37
CA ASP A 128 -10.36 6.95 6.60
C ASP A 128 -10.13 7.28 8.09
N GLU A 129 -10.93 6.67 8.97
CA GLU A 129 -10.80 6.83 10.41
C GLU A 129 -9.47 6.27 10.94
N ASN A 130 -9.07 5.07 10.49
CA ASN A 130 -7.83 4.44 10.96
C ASN A 130 -6.59 5.17 10.43
N LEU A 131 -6.62 5.66 9.19
CA LEU A 131 -5.54 6.45 8.60
C LEU A 131 -5.37 7.79 9.32
N GLN A 132 -6.48 8.45 9.70
CA GLN A 132 -6.41 9.66 10.51
C GLN A 132 -5.76 9.37 11.88
N LYS A 133 -6.21 8.32 12.58
CA LYS A 133 -5.61 7.90 13.86
C LYS A 133 -4.13 7.55 13.73
N TYR A 134 -3.74 6.89 12.65
CA TYR A 134 -2.34 6.56 12.36
C TYR A 134 -1.51 7.83 12.15
N ALA A 135 -1.99 8.80 11.37
CA ALA A 135 -1.30 10.06 11.13
C ALA A 135 -1.14 10.88 12.44
N GLU A 136 -2.19 10.94 13.27
CA GLU A 136 -2.14 11.59 14.58
C GLU A 136 -1.15 10.90 15.53
N TRP A 137 -1.16 9.57 15.57
CA TRP A 137 -0.26 8.76 16.42
C TRP A 137 1.20 8.88 15.97
N SER A 138 1.48 8.74 14.68
CA SER A 138 2.85 8.78 14.11
C SER A 138 3.49 10.16 14.25
N GLY A 139 2.68 11.23 14.30
CA GLY A 139 3.16 12.58 14.61
C GLY A 139 3.22 12.90 16.11
N SER A 140 2.81 11.99 16.99
CA SER A 140 2.68 12.25 18.43
C SER A 140 4.00 12.06 19.18
N PRO A 141 4.25 12.83 20.26
CA PRO A 141 5.45 12.64 21.09
C PRO A 141 5.41 11.34 21.91
N THR A 142 4.26 10.68 21.99
CA THR A 142 4.02 9.45 22.75
C THR A 142 3.89 8.22 21.84
N GLU A 143 4.32 8.32 20.58
CA GLU A 143 4.23 7.24 19.58
C GLU A 143 4.70 5.90 20.16
N SER A 144 5.90 5.88 20.76
CA SER A 144 6.55 4.69 21.33
C SER A 144 5.95 4.18 22.64
N GLU A 145 5.04 4.93 23.25
CA GLU A 145 4.38 4.58 24.52
C GLU A 145 2.98 4.00 24.31
N VAL A 146 2.42 4.16 23.10
CA VAL A 146 1.03 3.81 22.78
C VAL A 146 0.98 2.71 21.73
N PHE A 147 0.36 1.58 22.06
CA PHE A 147 0.07 0.54 21.10
C PHE A 147 -1.13 0.93 20.23
N LEU A 148 -0.89 1.38 18.99
CA LEU A 148 -1.94 1.89 18.08
C LEU A 148 -3.11 0.92 17.89
N GLY A 149 -2.85 -0.39 17.93
CA GLY A 149 -3.88 -1.42 17.82
C GLY A 149 -5.00 -1.34 18.86
N ASP A 150 -4.77 -0.71 20.01
CA ASP A 150 -5.79 -0.50 21.06
C ASP A 150 -6.72 0.70 20.74
N ASN A 151 -6.33 1.59 19.82
CA ASN A 151 -7.05 2.83 19.48
C ASN A 151 -7.96 2.70 18.24
N VAL A 152 -7.92 1.55 17.57
CA VAL A 152 -8.73 1.27 16.36
C VAL A 152 -9.87 0.31 16.68
N SER A 153 -10.92 0.33 15.85
CA SER A 153 -12.10 -0.54 16.08
C SER A 153 -11.77 -2.02 15.90
N HIS A 154 -10.95 -2.33 14.91
CA HIS A 154 -10.51 -3.68 14.59
C HIS A 154 -9.03 -3.68 14.25
N CYS A 155 -8.27 -4.44 15.04
CA CYS A 155 -6.95 -4.90 14.70
C CYS A 155 -7.05 -6.42 14.54
N TYR A 156 -6.32 -6.98 13.57
CA TYR A 156 -6.27 -8.40 13.27
C TYR A 156 -4.89 -8.97 13.59
N LYS A 157 -4.86 -10.15 14.22
CA LYS A 157 -3.62 -10.84 14.57
C LYS A 157 -3.47 -12.03 13.65
N MET A 158 -2.38 -12.06 12.90
CA MET A 158 -2.08 -13.12 11.97
C MET A 158 -0.73 -13.74 12.29
N HIS A 159 -0.74 -15.05 12.55
CA HIS A 159 0.48 -15.81 12.83
C HIS A 159 0.97 -16.48 11.54
N LEU A 160 2.13 -16.05 11.06
CA LEU A 160 2.84 -16.64 9.93
C LEU A 160 3.94 -17.58 10.41
N ARG A 161 3.91 -18.79 9.87
CA ARG A 161 4.92 -19.84 10.07
C ARG A 161 5.70 -20.07 8.79
N GLU A 162 6.70 -20.94 8.87
CA GLU A 162 7.46 -21.42 7.71
C GLU A 162 6.53 -21.83 6.55
N GLU A 163 6.95 -21.52 5.33
CA GLU A 163 6.21 -21.72 4.07
C GLU A 163 4.93 -20.88 3.91
N ASN A 164 4.60 -20.01 4.87
CA ASN A 164 3.52 -19.06 4.67
C ASN A 164 3.99 -17.87 3.85
N THR A 165 3.17 -17.48 2.88
CA THR A 165 3.34 -16.25 2.11
C THR A 165 2.11 -15.36 2.30
N ILE A 166 2.31 -14.11 2.68
CA ILE A 166 1.28 -13.08 2.69
C ILE A 166 1.55 -12.05 1.59
N LEU A 167 0.47 -11.50 1.04
CA LEU A 167 0.47 -10.24 0.32
C LEU A 167 -0.32 -9.21 1.13
N ILE A 168 0.28 -8.06 1.41
CA ILE A 168 -0.36 -6.93 2.09
C ILE A 168 -0.64 -5.85 1.02
N PRO A 169 -1.91 -5.45 0.83
CA PRO A 169 -2.28 -4.39 -0.12
C PRO A 169 -1.81 -3.00 0.32
N PRO A 170 -1.91 -1.98 -0.56
CA PRO A 170 -1.55 -0.60 -0.26
C PRO A 170 -2.25 -0.04 0.99
N GLY A 171 -1.53 0.77 1.76
CA GLY A 171 -2.07 1.56 2.87
C GLY A 171 -2.30 0.80 4.18
N TRP A 172 -2.30 -0.54 4.17
CA TRP A 172 -2.55 -1.32 5.37
C TRP A 172 -1.51 -1.06 6.46
N ILE A 173 -2.00 -0.62 7.62
CA ILE A 173 -1.17 -0.29 8.77
C ILE A 173 -0.85 -1.59 9.50
N HIS A 174 0.42 -1.86 9.75
CA HIS A 174 0.81 -3.12 10.37
C HIS A 174 2.04 -3.02 11.26
N ALA A 175 2.07 -3.86 12.30
CA ALA A 175 3.22 -4.08 13.17
C ALA A 175 3.63 -5.56 13.12
N VAL A 176 4.92 -5.85 13.34
CA VAL A 176 5.48 -7.20 13.21
C VAL A 176 6.26 -7.58 14.45
N TYR A 177 5.89 -8.71 15.06
CA TYR A 177 6.62 -9.35 16.15
C TYR A 177 7.27 -10.65 15.69
N THR A 178 8.53 -10.85 16.07
CA THR A 178 9.31 -12.04 15.71
C THR A 178 9.29 -13.04 16.85
N VAL A 179 8.60 -14.17 16.69
CA VAL A 179 8.42 -15.15 17.77
C VAL A 179 9.68 -15.99 17.99
N THR A 180 10.38 -16.33 16.91
CA THR A 180 11.63 -17.10 16.88
C THR A 180 12.58 -16.50 15.85
N ASP A 181 13.89 -16.77 15.96
CA ASP A 181 14.88 -16.36 14.96
C ASP A 181 14.40 -16.73 13.55
N SER A 182 14.32 -15.73 12.67
CA SER A 182 13.62 -15.88 11.40
C SER A 182 14.45 -15.41 10.21
N LEU A 183 14.27 -16.12 9.08
CA LEU A 183 14.72 -15.74 7.75
C LEU A 183 13.50 -15.59 6.85
N VAL A 184 13.37 -14.44 6.20
CA VAL A 184 12.24 -14.12 5.33
C VAL A 184 12.75 -13.46 4.05
N PHE A 185 12.14 -13.82 2.92
CA PHE A 185 12.22 -13.02 1.70
C PHE A 185 10.94 -12.24 1.49
N GLY A 186 11.09 -11.01 1.00
CA GLY A 186 9.96 -10.16 0.65
C GLY A 186 10.32 -9.12 -0.40
N GLY A 187 9.40 -8.20 -0.66
CA GLY A 187 9.61 -7.16 -1.64
C GLY A 187 8.41 -6.23 -1.76
N ASN A 188 8.67 -4.97 -2.07
CA ASN A 188 7.65 -3.95 -2.25
C ASN A 188 7.37 -3.72 -3.73
N PHE A 189 6.11 -3.45 -4.06
CA PHE A 189 5.68 -3.17 -5.43
C PHE A 189 4.47 -2.23 -5.46
N LEU A 190 4.38 -1.46 -6.55
CA LEU A 190 3.20 -0.65 -6.87
C LEU A 190 2.38 -1.35 -7.96
N GLN A 191 1.07 -1.13 -7.95
CA GLN A 191 0.15 -1.78 -8.88
C GLN A 191 -1.05 -0.87 -9.21
N SER A 192 -1.65 -1.06 -10.39
CA SER A 192 -2.64 -0.12 -10.94
C SER A 192 -4.02 -0.15 -10.27
N MET A 193 -4.40 -1.23 -9.61
CA MET A 193 -5.67 -1.35 -8.87
C MET A 193 -5.67 -0.60 -7.53
N GLY A 194 -4.51 -0.12 -7.07
CA GLY A 194 -4.34 0.54 -5.78
C GLY A 194 -3.92 2.00 -5.85
N ILE A 195 -4.02 2.64 -7.03
CA ILE A 195 -3.48 3.99 -7.27
C ILE A 195 -4.03 5.02 -6.27
N ASP A 196 -5.34 5.01 -6.02
CA ASP A 196 -5.97 5.98 -5.11
C ASP A 196 -5.40 5.92 -3.70
N MET A 197 -5.14 4.71 -3.18
CA MET A 197 -4.54 4.51 -1.86
C MET A 197 -3.02 4.78 -1.87
N GLN A 198 -2.33 4.43 -2.97
CA GLN A 198 -0.89 4.66 -3.12
C GLN A 198 -0.51 6.15 -3.16
N LEU A 199 -1.41 7.02 -3.61
CA LEU A 199 -1.18 8.47 -3.72
C LEU A 199 -1.64 9.27 -2.49
N ARG A 200 -2.27 8.61 -1.52
CA ARG A 200 -2.96 9.27 -0.41
C ARG A 200 -2.01 9.80 0.65
#